data_AF-X7Z947-F1
#
_entry.id   AF-X7Z947-F1
#
_cell.length_a   1.000
_cell.length_b   1.000
_cell.length_c   1.000
_cell.angle_alpha   90.00
_cell.angle_beta   90.00
_cell.angle_gamma   90.00
#
_symmetry.space_group_name_H-M   'P 1'
#
loop_
_entity.id
_entity.type
_entity.pdbx_description
1 polymer ?
#
loop_
_entity_poly.entity_id
_entity_poly.type
_entity_poly.pdbx_seq_one_letter_code
_entity_poly.pdbx_strand_id
1 'polypeptide(L)'
;MSDLTSKDWSEVLVGHQRPRGLSIISTVPASRGSNAAAHNYFADTLAQQQFTSLLNQQGFTADDIRGAHNEGEQHHRRVGATNEVIKSSYQSAHDSGAELMRQLDTIAEDGNSRIKQIQSSKDPLPIKISKITDVVLDCQTQANIKAATHCDNVFSEIQKVLDQRGIPSSAASSPKSTVSTLLANSGRRIRRPCGNK
;
A
#
# COMPACT_ATOMS: atom_id res chain seq x y z
N MET A 1 -28.45 -3.59 -13.47
CA MET A 1 -28.59 -5.05 -13.37
C MET A 1 -27.69 -5.61 -14.44
N SER A 2 -26.48 -6.03 -14.08
CA SER A 2 -25.51 -6.54 -15.05
C SER A 2 -25.81 -8.01 -15.30
N ASP A 3 -25.94 -8.35 -16.57
CA ASP A 3 -26.19 -9.69 -17.09
C ASP A 3 -25.34 -10.76 -16.38
N LEU A 4 -26.02 -11.68 -15.70
CA LEU A 4 -25.50 -12.98 -15.27
C LEU A 4 -25.35 -13.89 -16.51
N THR A 5 -24.55 -13.46 -17.48
CA THR A 5 -24.02 -14.36 -18.50
C THR A 5 -22.60 -14.73 -18.11
N SER A 6 -22.45 -15.71 -17.22
CA SER A 6 -21.34 -16.64 -17.37
C SER A 6 -21.67 -17.93 -16.64
N LYS A 7 -21.32 -19.05 -17.24
CA LYS A 7 -21.45 -20.42 -16.70
C LYS A 7 -20.54 -20.69 -15.49
N ASP A 8 -20.19 -19.65 -14.74
CA ASP A 8 -19.04 -19.61 -13.86
C ASP A 8 -19.46 -19.15 -12.45
N TRP A 9 -19.17 -19.97 -11.46
CA TRP A 9 -19.49 -19.80 -10.03
C TRP A 9 -18.51 -18.87 -9.31
N SER A 10 -17.50 -18.35 -10.00
CA SER A 10 -16.39 -17.57 -9.42
C SER A 10 -16.83 -16.49 -8.42
N GLU A 11 -17.88 -15.72 -8.73
CA GLU A 11 -18.35 -14.67 -7.82
C GLU A 11 -18.87 -15.24 -6.49
N VAL A 12 -19.60 -16.36 -6.52
CA VAL A 12 -20.11 -17.05 -5.31
C VAL A 12 -18.98 -17.72 -4.53
N LEU A 13 -17.97 -18.25 -5.25
CA LEU A 13 -16.87 -18.98 -4.64
C LEU A 13 -15.87 -18.08 -3.91
N VAL A 14 -15.51 -16.94 -4.52
CA VAL A 14 -14.38 -16.11 -4.04
C VAL A 14 -14.62 -14.60 -4.10
N GLY A 15 -15.74 -14.14 -4.66
CA GLY A 15 -15.99 -12.72 -4.94
C GLY A 15 -15.94 -11.81 -3.70
N HIS A 16 -16.31 -12.33 -2.54
CA HIS A 16 -16.30 -11.60 -1.26
C HIS A 16 -14.90 -11.22 -0.77
N GLN A 17 -13.85 -11.93 -1.22
CA GLN A 17 -12.45 -11.64 -0.86
C GLN A 17 -11.66 -10.94 -1.96
N ARG A 18 -12.25 -10.70 -3.13
CA ARG A 18 -11.52 -10.05 -4.24
C ARG A 18 -11.16 -8.61 -3.87
N PRO A 19 -9.86 -8.24 -3.88
CA PRO A 19 -9.43 -6.88 -3.61
C PRO A 19 -10.07 -5.87 -4.57
N ARG A 20 -10.47 -4.72 -4.04
CA ARG A 20 -10.95 -3.57 -4.82
C ARG A 20 -9.92 -2.45 -4.72
N GLY A 21 -9.69 -1.73 -5.82
CA GLY A 21 -8.85 -0.53 -5.80
C GLY A 21 -7.33 -0.77 -5.92
N LEU A 22 -6.87 -1.94 -6.35
CA LEU A 22 -5.44 -2.15 -6.64
C LEU A 22 -4.89 -1.15 -7.67
N SER A 23 -5.71 -0.77 -8.66
CA SER A 23 -5.38 0.27 -9.63
C SER A 23 -5.20 1.67 -9.04
N ILE A 24 -5.80 1.95 -7.87
CA ILE A 24 -5.67 3.25 -7.19
C ILE A 24 -4.27 3.38 -6.60
N ILE A 25 -3.72 2.28 -6.07
CA ILE A 25 -2.45 2.28 -5.35
C ILE A 25 -1.22 2.02 -6.24
N SER A 26 -1.40 1.55 -7.47
CA SER A 26 -0.31 1.21 -8.40
C SER A 26 0.54 2.40 -8.86
N THR A 27 -0.01 3.62 -8.83
CA THR A 27 0.70 4.84 -9.27
C THR A 27 1.53 5.50 -8.16
N VAL A 28 1.27 5.13 -6.89
CA VAL A 28 1.88 5.76 -5.72
C VAL A 28 3.39 5.51 -5.66
N PRO A 29 3.93 4.31 -5.93
CA PRO A 29 5.37 4.05 -5.89
C PRO A 29 6.18 5.00 -6.79
N ALA A 30 5.70 5.28 -8.01
CA ALA A 30 6.36 6.19 -8.94
C ALA A 30 6.45 7.61 -8.39
N SER A 31 5.31 8.17 -7.94
CA SER A 31 5.27 9.52 -7.34
C SER A 31 6.17 9.64 -6.10
N ARG A 32 6.19 8.61 -5.25
CA ARG A 32 7.04 8.58 -4.06
C ARG A 32 8.51 8.47 -4.40
N GLY A 33 8.87 7.68 -5.41
CA GLY A 33 10.23 7.61 -5.94
C GLY A 33 10.72 8.96 -6.45
N SER A 34 9.88 9.69 -7.22
CA SER A 34 10.24 11.03 -7.69
C SER A 34 10.46 12.01 -6.53
N ASN A 35 9.61 11.99 -5.50
CA ASN A 35 9.78 12.84 -4.33
C ASN A 35 11.04 12.49 -3.53
N ALA A 36 11.34 11.19 -3.37
CA ALA A 36 12.55 10.74 -2.71
C ALA A 36 13.81 11.24 -3.44
N ALA A 37 13.85 11.07 -4.77
CA ALA A 37 14.95 11.55 -5.60
C ALA A 37 15.13 13.07 -5.50
N ALA A 38 14.06 13.85 -5.58
CA ALA A 38 14.10 15.30 -5.49
C ALA A 38 14.66 15.78 -4.14
N HIS A 39 14.24 15.16 -3.04
CA HIS A 39 14.75 15.51 -1.71
C HIS A 39 16.20 15.10 -1.50
N ASN A 40 16.61 13.93 -2.00
CA ASN A 40 18.01 13.52 -1.93
C ASN A 40 18.91 14.45 -2.73
N TYR A 41 18.50 14.83 -3.94
CA TYR A 41 19.23 15.80 -4.77
C TYR A 41 19.38 17.16 -4.07
N PHE A 42 18.32 17.66 -3.43
CA PHE A 42 18.40 18.92 -2.71
C PHE A 42 19.32 18.82 -1.47
N ALA A 43 19.29 17.69 -0.75
CA ALA A 43 20.24 17.43 0.33
C ALA A 43 21.69 17.44 -0.17
N ASP A 44 21.98 16.77 -1.30
CA ASP A 44 23.32 16.76 -1.90
C ASP A 44 23.78 18.18 -2.29
N THR A 45 22.84 19.01 -2.79
CA THR A 45 23.12 20.41 -3.13
C THR A 45 23.49 21.23 -1.90
N LEU A 46 22.75 21.08 -0.78
CA LEU A 46 23.05 21.77 0.47
C LEU A 46 24.42 21.34 1.03
N ALA A 47 24.75 20.05 0.96
CA ALA A 47 26.05 19.54 1.37
C ALA A 47 27.18 20.15 0.51
N GLN A 48 26.99 20.22 -0.81
CA GLN A 48 27.99 20.79 -1.73
C GLN A 48 28.23 22.29 -1.50
N GLN A 49 27.21 23.05 -1.08
CA GLN A 49 27.33 24.48 -0.79
C GLN A 49 28.28 24.79 0.37
N GLN A 50 28.49 23.83 1.28
CA GLN A 50 29.47 23.96 2.37
C GLN A 50 30.91 24.04 1.84
N PHE A 51 31.20 23.35 0.73
CA PHE A 51 32.53 23.27 0.13
C PHE A 51 32.73 24.24 -1.04
N THR A 52 31.74 25.07 -1.35
CA THR A 52 31.78 26.02 -2.45
C THR A 52 31.53 27.44 -1.94
N SER A 53 30.27 27.89 -1.91
CA SER A 53 29.88 29.25 -1.54
C SER A 53 30.25 29.63 -0.10
N LEU A 54 30.28 28.66 0.81
CA LEU A 54 30.53 28.90 2.24
C LEU A 54 31.96 28.61 2.68
N LEU A 55 32.83 28.12 1.78
CA LEU A 55 34.15 27.60 2.15
C LEU A 55 35.03 28.65 2.84
N ASN A 56 35.05 29.88 2.32
CA ASN A 56 35.92 30.96 2.79
C ASN A 56 35.21 31.98 3.70
N GLN A 57 33.95 31.73 4.07
CA GLN A 57 33.19 32.65 4.92
C GLN A 57 33.50 32.38 6.40
N GLN A 58 33.69 33.42 7.22
CA GLN A 58 34.03 33.28 8.63
C GLN A 58 33.20 34.22 9.50
N GLY A 59 33.06 33.89 10.79
CA GLY A 59 32.29 34.66 11.77
C GLY A 59 30.90 34.08 12.02
N PHE A 60 30.23 34.60 13.05
CA PHE A 60 28.96 34.06 13.57
C PHE A 60 27.89 33.85 12.49
N THR A 61 27.70 34.81 11.58
CA THR A 61 26.72 34.66 10.49
C THR A 61 27.07 33.51 9.55
N ALA A 62 28.35 33.31 9.23
CA ALA A 62 28.78 32.20 8.38
C ALA A 62 28.56 30.85 9.07
N ASP A 63 28.80 30.77 10.38
CA ASP A 63 28.57 29.57 11.18
C ASP A 63 27.07 29.25 11.32
N ASP A 64 26.23 30.27 11.51
CA ASP A 64 24.77 30.12 11.52
C ASP A 64 24.26 29.60 10.17
N ILE A 65 24.78 30.12 9.05
CA ILE A 65 24.41 29.66 7.71
C ILE A 65 24.82 28.19 7.50
N ARG A 66 26.01 27.77 7.97
CA ARG A 66 26.42 26.36 7.93
C ARG A 66 25.51 25.48 8.76
N GLY A 67 25.15 25.93 9.97
CA GLY A 67 24.18 25.26 10.82
C GLY A 67 22.85 25.04 10.10
N ALA A 68 22.31 26.09 9.49
CA ALA A 68 21.07 26.01 8.71
C ALA A 68 21.17 25.06 7.50
N HIS A 69 22.31 25.01 6.79
CA HIS A 69 22.52 24.07 5.69
C HIS A 69 22.58 22.63 6.19
N ASN A 70 23.28 22.36 7.29
CA ASN A 70 23.33 21.04 7.92
C ASN A 70 21.93 20.55 8.35
N GLU A 71 21.15 21.42 9.01
CA GLU A 71 19.78 21.11 9.40
C GLU A 71 18.88 20.85 8.19
N GLY A 72 19.02 21.66 7.14
CA GLY A 72 18.30 21.50 5.88
C GLY A 72 18.65 20.19 5.18
N GLU A 73 19.93 19.84 5.08
CA GLU A 73 20.39 18.58 4.51
C GLU A 73 19.75 17.40 5.26
N GLN A 74 19.90 17.37 6.59
CA GLN A 74 19.34 16.31 7.42
C GLN A 74 17.81 16.24 7.32
N HIS A 75 17.13 17.38 7.21
CA HIS A 75 15.69 17.41 6.98
C HIS A 75 15.34 16.73 5.65
N HIS A 76 15.98 17.13 4.55
CA HIS A 76 15.69 16.58 3.23
C HIS A 76 16.06 15.10 3.10
N ARG A 77 17.17 14.66 3.71
CA ARG A 77 17.50 13.22 3.82
C ARG A 77 16.40 12.43 4.51
N ARG A 78 15.88 12.92 5.65
CA ARG A 78 14.78 12.26 6.37
C ARG A 78 13.49 12.18 5.55
N VAL A 79 13.15 13.25 4.82
CA VAL A 79 11.98 13.25 3.93
C VAL A 79 12.18 12.31 2.74
N GLY A 80 13.38 12.26 2.17
CA GLY A 80 13.75 11.32 1.12
C GLY A 80 13.60 9.86 1.56
N ALA A 81 14.23 9.50 2.69
CA ALA A 81 14.12 8.17 3.29
C ALA A 81 12.66 7.78 3.60
N THR A 82 11.86 8.73 4.12
CA THR A 82 10.45 8.49 4.39
C THR A 82 9.66 8.20 3.11
N ASN A 83 9.93 8.89 2.01
CA ASN A 83 9.26 8.60 0.74
C ASN A 83 9.69 7.25 0.15
N GLU A 84 10.94 6.81 0.33
CA GLU A 84 11.37 5.46 -0.09
C GLU A 84 10.65 4.35 0.70
N VAL A 85 10.48 4.52 2.02
CA VAL A 85 9.69 3.56 2.82
C VAL A 85 8.23 3.52 2.35
N ILE A 86 7.61 4.68 2.10
CA ILE A 86 6.24 4.72 1.57
C ILE A 86 6.18 4.04 0.20
N LYS A 87 7.14 4.30 -0.69
CA LYS A 87 7.22 3.67 -2.01
C LYS A 87 7.26 2.15 -1.90
N SER A 88 8.19 1.60 -1.10
CA SER A 88 8.33 0.15 -0.96
C SER A 88 7.10 -0.48 -0.33
N SER A 89 6.53 0.13 0.71
CA SER A 89 5.31 -0.39 1.35
C SER A 89 4.09 -0.38 0.43
N TYR A 90 3.91 0.64 -0.41
CA TYR A 90 2.85 0.64 -1.41
C TYR A 90 3.06 -0.42 -2.50
N GLN A 91 4.30 -0.62 -2.95
CA GLN A 91 4.63 -1.67 -3.91
C GLN A 91 4.34 -3.06 -3.32
N SER A 92 4.81 -3.34 -2.11
CA SER A 92 4.57 -4.62 -1.43
C SER A 92 3.09 -4.88 -1.14
N ALA A 93 2.32 -3.86 -0.77
CA ALA A 93 0.87 -3.99 -0.59
C ALA A 93 0.15 -4.29 -1.92
N HIS A 94 0.55 -3.63 -3.01
CA HIS A 94 0.02 -3.90 -4.34
C HIS A 94 0.33 -5.35 -4.76
N ASP A 95 1.57 -5.79 -4.60
CA ASP A 95 2.00 -7.13 -4.99
C ASP A 95 1.30 -8.22 -4.17
N SER A 96 1.09 -7.98 -2.87
CA SER A 96 0.31 -8.88 -2.01
C SER A 96 -1.14 -9.02 -2.50
N GLY A 97 -1.79 -7.91 -2.85
CA GLY A 97 -3.16 -7.95 -3.37
C GLY A 97 -3.26 -8.58 -4.77
N ALA A 98 -2.25 -8.37 -5.63
CA ALA A 98 -2.17 -9.03 -6.93
C ALA A 98 -1.99 -10.56 -6.79
N GLU A 99 -1.15 -11.00 -5.86
CA GLU A 99 -1.00 -12.43 -5.56
C GLU A 99 -2.27 -13.03 -4.94
N LEU A 100 -2.96 -12.30 -4.05
CA LEU A 100 -4.28 -12.72 -3.57
C LEU A 100 -5.26 -12.92 -4.73
N MET A 101 -5.34 -11.99 -5.68
CA MET A 101 -6.20 -12.15 -6.86
C MET A 101 -5.87 -13.44 -7.63
N ARG A 102 -4.59 -13.71 -7.90
CA ARG A 102 -4.15 -14.93 -8.60
C ARG A 102 -4.54 -16.20 -7.85
N GLN A 103 -4.42 -16.20 -6.52
CA GLN A 103 -4.81 -17.33 -5.69
C GLN A 103 -6.33 -17.53 -5.65
N LEU A 104 -7.11 -16.45 -5.60
CA LEU A 104 -8.58 -16.54 -5.68
C LEU A 104 -9.04 -17.06 -7.04
N ASP A 105 -8.37 -16.67 -8.14
CA ASP A 105 -8.65 -17.20 -9.48
C ASP A 105 -8.39 -18.72 -9.54
N THR A 106 -7.30 -19.18 -8.91
CA THR A 106 -6.99 -20.62 -8.82
C THR A 106 -8.05 -21.38 -8.01
N ILE A 107 -8.49 -20.83 -6.87
CA ILE A 107 -9.56 -21.42 -6.05
C ILE A 107 -10.88 -21.49 -6.83
N ALA A 108 -11.20 -20.42 -7.56
CA ALA A 108 -12.40 -20.36 -8.37
C ALA A 108 -12.37 -21.37 -9.52
N GLU A 109 -11.24 -21.53 -10.21
CA GLU A 109 -11.07 -22.49 -11.29
C GLU A 109 -11.24 -23.94 -10.80
N ASP A 110 -10.64 -24.30 -9.66
CA ASP A 110 -10.84 -25.61 -9.01
C ASP A 110 -12.31 -25.84 -8.64
N GLY A 111 -12.91 -24.88 -7.92
CA GLY A 111 -14.30 -24.97 -7.47
C GLY A 111 -15.28 -25.11 -8.64
N ASN A 112 -15.09 -24.35 -9.71
CA ASN A 112 -15.88 -24.48 -10.94
C ASN A 112 -15.76 -25.86 -11.57
N SER A 113 -14.53 -26.39 -11.64
CA SER A 113 -14.28 -27.73 -12.19
C SER A 113 -15.00 -28.82 -11.39
N ARG A 114 -14.95 -28.74 -10.05
CA ARG A 114 -15.66 -29.65 -9.14
C ARG A 114 -17.18 -29.53 -9.27
N ILE A 115 -17.71 -28.31 -9.32
CA ILE A 115 -19.15 -28.08 -9.50
C ILE A 115 -19.62 -28.64 -10.85
N LYS A 116 -18.86 -28.43 -11.93
CA LYS A 116 -19.16 -28.99 -13.24
C LYS A 116 -19.21 -30.52 -13.22
N GLN A 117 -18.29 -31.17 -12.50
CA GLN A 117 -18.29 -32.61 -12.31
C GLN A 117 -19.57 -33.08 -11.57
N ILE A 118 -19.95 -32.40 -10.48
CA ILE A 118 -21.19 -32.71 -9.73
C ILE A 118 -22.43 -32.52 -10.60
N GLN A 119 -22.50 -31.43 -11.37
CA GLN A 119 -23.63 -31.17 -12.27
C GLN A 119 -23.78 -32.28 -13.32
N SER A 120 -22.65 -32.80 -13.84
CA SER A 120 -22.62 -33.89 -14.82
C SER A 120 -22.88 -35.30 -14.23
N SER A 121 -22.93 -35.44 -12.90
CA SER A 121 -23.12 -36.75 -12.26
C SER A 121 -24.54 -37.30 -12.46
N LYS A 122 -24.73 -38.59 -12.17
CA LYS A 122 -26.05 -39.24 -12.16
C LYS A 122 -26.81 -39.07 -10.84
N ASP A 123 -26.27 -38.29 -9.91
CA ASP A 123 -26.87 -38.12 -8.59
C ASP A 123 -28.26 -37.43 -8.70
N PRO A 124 -29.20 -37.76 -7.80
CA PRO A 124 -30.44 -37.00 -7.68
C PRO A 124 -30.17 -35.52 -7.36
N LEU A 125 -31.07 -34.64 -7.81
CA LEU A 125 -30.93 -33.19 -7.64
C LEU A 125 -30.66 -32.76 -6.18
N PRO A 126 -31.34 -33.30 -5.15
CA PRO A 126 -31.05 -32.93 -3.76
C PRO A 126 -29.60 -33.22 -3.34
N ILE A 127 -29.04 -34.34 -3.82
CA ILE A 127 -27.66 -34.74 -3.53
C ILE A 127 -26.67 -33.81 -4.25
N LYS A 128 -26.96 -33.43 -5.49
CA LYS A 128 -26.13 -32.47 -6.23
C LYS A 128 -26.07 -31.12 -5.52
N ILE A 129 -27.21 -30.60 -5.05
CA ILE A 129 -27.28 -29.32 -4.33
C ILE A 129 -26.43 -29.36 -3.06
N SER A 130 -26.52 -30.45 -2.28
CA SER A 130 -25.68 -30.64 -1.09
C SER A 130 -24.18 -30.59 -1.45
N LYS A 131 -23.76 -31.38 -2.45
CA LYS A 131 -22.35 -31.42 -2.88
C LYS A 131 -21.83 -30.08 -3.40
N ILE A 132 -22.66 -29.32 -4.14
CA ILE A 132 -22.28 -27.97 -4.61
C ILE A 132 -22.11 -27.03 -3.42
N THR A 133 -22.99 -27.12 -2.43
CA THR A 133 -22.89 -26.31 -1.20
C THR A 133 -21.58 -26.60 -0.45
N ASP A 134 -21.18 -27.88 -0.37
CA ASP A 134 -19.90 -28.26 0.22
C ASP A 134 -18.70 -27.65 -0.53
N VAL A 135 -18.73 -27.63 -1.87
CA VAL A 135 -17.69 -26.97 -2.68
C VAL A 135 -17.65 -25.47 -2.41
N VAL A 136 -18.81 -24.81 -2.35
CA VAL A 136 -18.88 -23.37 -2.06
C VAL A 136 -18.27 -23.06 -0.69
N LEU A 137 -18.63 -23.83 0.34
CA LEU A 137 -18.10 -23.63 1.70
C LEU A 137 -16.57 -23.84 1.76
N ASP A 138 -16.07 -24.86 1.08
CA ASP A 138 -14.63 -25.14 0.99
C ASP A 138 -13.88 -24.00 0.27
N CYS A 139 -14.33 -23.58 -0.92
CA CYS A 139 -13.73 -22.47 -1.65
C CYS A 139 -13.74 -21.16 -0.85
N GLN A 140 -14.86 -20.84 -0.19
CA GLN A 140 -14.96 -19.64 0.63
C GLN A 140 -14.04 -19.71 1.86
N THR A 141 -13.88 -20.89 2.46
CA THR A 141 -12.93 -21.11 3.57
C THR A 141 -11.49 -20.90 3.12
N GLN A 142 -11.10 -21.47 1.99
CA GLN A 142 -9.78 -21.26 1.41
C GLN A 142 -9.54 -19.79 1.05
N ALA A 143 -10.51 -19.12 0.43
CA ALA A 143 -10.45 -17.70 0.12
C ALA A 143 -10.24 -16.84 1.37
N ASN A 144 -10.97 -17.12 2.46
CA ASN A 144 -10.82 -16.42 3.73
C ASN A 144 -9.41 -16.59 4.31
N ILE A 145 -8.84 -17.81 4.28
CA ILE A 145 -7.48 -18.07 4.75
C ILE A 145 -6.46 -17.27 3.94
N LYS A 146 -6.55 -17.29 2.60
CA LYS A 146 -5.63 -16.52 1.75
C LYS A 146 -5.78 -15.02 1.97
N ALA A 147 -7.01 -14.53 2.07
CA ALA A 147 -7.28 -13.12 2.33
C ALA A 147 -6.68 -12.66 3.66
N ALA A 148 -6.82 -13.45 4.74
CA ALA A 148 -6.25 -13.13 6.05
C ALA A 148 -4.72 -12.98 5.97
N THR A 149 -4.02 -13.94 5.36
CA THR A 149 -2.55 -13.87 5.19
C THR A 149 -2.11 -12.60 4.45
N HIS A 150 -2.79 -12.25 3.36
CA HIS A 150 -2.42 -11.06 2.59
C HIS A 150 -2.84 -9.76 3.27
N CYS A 151 -3.91 -9.76 4.07
CA CYS A 151 -4.28 -8.62 4.91
C CYS A 151 -3.21 -8.34 5.98
N ASP A 152 -2.65 -9.38 6.61
CA ASP A 152 -1.58 -9.23 7.60
C ASP A 152 -0.32 -8.61 6.98
N ASN A 153 0.04 -9.02 5.76
CA ASN A 153 1.14 -8.40 5.00
C ASN A 153 0.87 -6.91 4.75
N VAL A 154 -0.33 -6.56 4.29
CA VAL A 154 -0.71 -5.15 4.06
C VAL A 154 -0.67 -4.35 5.37
N PHE A 155 -1.15 -4.90 6.48
CA PHE A 155 -1.07 -4.22 7.79
C PHE A 155 0.37 -4.02 8.26
N SER A 156 1.25 -5.00 8.04
CA SER A 156 2.68 -4.87 8.32
C SER A 156 3.31 -3.73 7.51
N GLU A 157 2.99 -3.62 6.21
CA GLU A 157 3.47 -2.51 5.38
C GLU A 157 2.93 -1.15 5.82
N ILE A 158 1.67 -1.08 6.25
CA ILE A 158 1.11 0.16 6.83
C ILE A 158 1.85 0.52 8.13
N GLN A 159 2.17 -0.46 8.97
CA GLN A 159 2.88 -0.21 10.22
C GLN A 159 4.29 0.34 9.95
N LYS A 160 5.03 -0.19 8.98
CA LYS A 160 6.35 0.36 8.58
C LYS A 160 6.26 1.84 8.22
N VAL A 161 5.20 2.25 7.52
CA VAL A 161 4.98 3.67 7.18
C VAL A 161 4.67 4.52 8.42
N LEU A 162 3.87 4.00 9.35
CA LEU A 162 3.55 4.71 10.60
C LEU A 162 4.80 4.89 11.48
N ASP A 163 5.60 3.83 11.62
CA ASP A 163 6.84 3.82 12.40
C ASP A 163 7.85 4.80 11.82
N GLN A 164 8.05 4.78 10.49
CA GLN A 164 8.92 5.72 9.79
C GLN A 164 8.49 7.18 9.99
N ARG A 165 7.20 7.43 10.24
CA ARG A 165 6.65 8.77 10.49
C ARG A 165 6.59 9.12 11.98
N GLY A 166 6.97 8.21 12.87
CA GLY A 166 6.85 8.40 14.32
C GLY A 166 5.41 8.58 14.79
N ILE A 167 4.44 7.98 14.09
CA ILE A 167 3.02 8.07 14.46
C ILE A 167 2.72 6.94 15.45
N PRO A 168 2.37 7.23 16.72
CA PRO A 168 2.07 6.21 17.71
C PRO A 168 0.66 5.65 17.44
N SER A 169 0.54 4.77 16.47
CA SER A 169 -0.72 4.12 16.10
C SER A 169 -0.44 2.72 15.56
N SER A 170 -1.39 1.81 15.80
CA SER A 170 -1.36 0.49 15.19
C SER A 170 -2.13 0.52 13.87
N ALA A 171 -1.56 -0.10 12.84
CA ALA A 171 -2.25 -0.31 11.57
C ALA A 171 -3.61 -1.04 11.77
N ALA A 172 -3.68 -1.95 12.73
CA ALA A 172 -4.89 -2.73 13.05
C ALA A 172 -5.99 -1.91 13.75
N SER A 173 -5.65 -0.79 14.40
CA SER A 173 -6.60 0.07 15.12
C SER A 173 -6.96 1.37 14.36
N SER A 174 -6.39 1.58 13.18
CA SER A 174 -6.52 2.84 12.42
C SER A 174 -7.83 2.88 11.59
N PRO A 175 -8.67 3.93 11.75
CA PRO A 175 -9.82 4.14 10.88
C PRO A 175 -9.39 4.36 9.42
N LYS A 176 -10.14 3.80 8.45
CA LYS A 176 -9.85 3.89 7.00
C LYS A 176 -9.61 5.32 6.48
N SER A 177 -10.21 6.35 7.09
CA SER A 177 -10.04 7.76 6.70
C SER A 177 -8.70 8.37 7.12
N THR A 178 -8.07 7.86 8.18
CA THR A 178 -6.86 8.43 8.76
C THR A 178 -5.62 8.10 7.92
N VAL A 179 -5.56 6.87 7.38
CA VAL A 179 -4.43 6.40 6.56
C VAL A 179 -4.32 7.18 5.23
N SER A 180 -5.44 7.38 4.51
CA SER A 180 -5.45 8.18 3.26
C SER A 180 -5.12 9.66 3.49
N THR A 181 -5.62 10.26 4.58
CA THR A 181 -5.38 11.68 4.89
C THR A 181 -3.92 11.93 5.30
N LEU A 182 -3.33 11.02 6.07
CA LEU A 182 -1.92 11.08 6.44
C LEU A 182 -1.01 10.92 5.23
N LEU A 183 -1.34 10.02 4.31
CA LEU A 183 -0.53 9.78 3.10
C LEU A 183 -0.63 10.96 2.11
N ALA A 184 -1.81 11.57 1.97
CA ALA A 184 -2.04 12.74 1.10
C ALA A 184 -1.37 14.05 1.61
N ASN A 185 -1.26 14.27 2.93
CA ASN A 185 -0.73 15.51 3.49
C ASN A 185 0.80 15.67 3.47
N SER A 186 1.51 14.68 2.92
CA SER A 186 2.98 14.68 2.80
C SER A 186 3.57 15.74 1.84
N GLY A 187 2.72 16.53 1.17
CA GLY A 187 3.13 17.67 0.33
C GLY A 187 2.57 19.04 0.77
N ARG A 188 1.86 19.14 1.90
CA ARG A 188 1.31 20.43 2.38
C ARG A 188 1.61 20.66 3.85
N ARG A 189 2.78 21.22 4.13
CA ARG A 189 2.99 22.11 5.29
C ARG A 189 4.18 23.04 5.04
N ILE A 190 3.98 24.01 4.15
CA ILE A 190 4.57 25.35 4.32
C ILE A 190 3.39 26.32 4.37
N ARG A 191 2.85 26.52 5.56
CA ARG A 191 2.26 27.80 5.93
C ARG A 191 2.94 28.23 7.22
N ARG A 192 4.02 29.00 7.08
CA ARG A 192 4.43 29.93 8.13
C ARG A 192 3.23 30.85 8.40
N PRO A 193 2.79 31.06 9.64
CA PRO A 193 2.00 32.23 9.93
C PRO A 193 2.93 33.43 9.81
N CYS A 194 2.87 34.15 8.68
CA CYS A 194 3.18 35.58 8.72
C CYS A 194 2.08 36.22 9.56
N GLY A 195 2.45 36.81 10.69
CA GLY A 195 1.52 37.44 11.61
C GLY A 195 2.26 38.41 12.52
N ASN A 196 2.37 39.65 12.02
CA ASN A 196 2.63 40.92 12.69
C ASN A 196 2.69 40.89 14.23
N LYS A 197 3.79 41.42 14.79
CA LYS A 197 3.83 42.71 15.50
C LYS A 197 5.24 43.28 15.44
#